data_AF-A0A6N9YNR1-F1
#
_entry.id   AF-A0A6N9YNR1-F1
#
_cell.length_a   1.000
_cell.length_b   1.000
_cell.length_c   1.000
_cell.angle_alpha   90.00
_cell.angle_beta   90.00
_cell.angle_gamma   90.00
#
_symmetry.space_group_name_H-M   'P 1'
#
loop_
_entity.id
_entity.type
_entity.pdbx_description
1 polymer ?
#
loop_
_entity_poly.entity_id
_entity_poly.type
_entity_poly.pdbx_seq_one_letter_code
_entity_poly.pdbx_strand_id
1 'polypeptide(L)' 'MPKKPVGEYRCLHFSQSLPAGKGQNDLATLLRRVADSVDTLPKRKSLIVLDAVLHTDWNEHGEWLGMTVYYDYAGKRHP' A
#
# COMPACT_ATOMS: atom_id res chain seq x y z
N MET A 1 -8.00 23.37 -28.18
CA MET A 1 -6.96 22.33 -27.95
C MET A 1 -7.66 20.99 -27.81
N PRO A 2 -7.25 19.93 -28.54
CA PRO A 2 -7.83 18.62 -28.31
C PRO A 2 -7.41 18.15 -26.91
N LYS A 3 -8.38 17.78 -26.05
CA LYS A 3 -8.07 17.09 -24.80
C LYS A 3 -7.42 15.75 -25.18
N LYS A 4 -6.19 15.51 -24.77
CA LYS A 4 -5.63 14.15 -24.76
C LYS A 4 -6.67 13.25 -24.05
N PRO A 5 -6.93 12.03 -24.54
CA PRO A 5 -7.76 11.11 -23.81
C PRO A 5 -7.18 10.99 -22.39
N VAL A 6 -8.02 11.18 -21.39
CA VAL A 6 -7.62 11.00 -19.99
C VAL A 6 -7.16 9.56 -19.91
N GLY A 7 -5.84 9.35 -19.81
CA GLY A 7 -5.30 8.01 -19.60
C GLY A 7 -5.99 7.40 -18.38
N GLU A 8 -6.31 6.12 -18.44
CA GLU A 8 -6.87 5.39 -17.31
C GLU A 8 -5.83 5.41 -16.18
N TYR A 9 -5.98 6.30 -15.21
CA TYR A 9 -5.10 6.37 -14.05
C TYR A 9 -5.40 5.16 -13.17
N ARG A 10 -4.49 4.19 -13.15
CA ARG A 10 -4.59 3.02 -12.29
C ARG A 10 -3.64 3.21 -11.11
N CYS A 11 -4.19 3.17 -9.90
CA CYS A 11 -3.42 3.14 -8.67
C CYS A 11 -3.74 1.83 -7.95
N LEU A 12 -2.77 0.93 -7.87
CA LEU A 12 -2.92 -0.31 -7.10
C LEU A 12 -2.65 0.00 -5.63
N HIS A 13 -3.30 -0.72 -4.73
CA HIS A 13 -3.04 -0.58 -3.31
C HIS A 13 -3.23 -1.89 -2.56
N PHE A 14 -2.61 -1.97 -1.38
CA PHE A 14 -2.94 -2.95 -0.36
C PHE A 14 -2.85 -2.28 1.02
N SER A 15 -3.59 -2.82 1.98
CA SER A 15 -3.57 -2.36 3.37
C SER A 15 -3.16 -3.50 4.29
N GLN A 16 -2.37 -3.18 5.32
CA GLN A 16 -2.00 -4.12 6.38
C GLN A 16 -2.34 -3.53 7.74
N SER A 17 -2.78 -4.41 8.63
CA SER A 17 -2.92 -4.15 10.06
C SER A 17 -2.56 -5.43 10.82
N LEU A 18 -2.39 -5.32 12.14
CA LEU A 18 -2.11 -6.48 12.99
C LEU A 18 -3.41 -7.07 13.57
N PRO A 19 -3.44 -8.36 13.92
CA PRO A 19 -4.58 -8.94 14.62
C PRO A 19 -4.90 -8.21 15.92
N ALA A 20 -6.18 -8.15 16.27
CA ALA A 20 -6.63 -7.59 17.55
C ALA A 20 -5.98 -8.30 18.75
N GLY A 21 -5.73 -7.54 19.80
CA GLY A 21 -5.16 -8.01 21.06
C GLY A 21 -3.70 -7.64 21.25
N LYS A 22 -2.93 -8.54 21.88
CA LYS A 22 -1.56 -8.24 22.29
C LYS A 22 -0.68 -7.92 21.07
N GLY A 23 -0.16 -6.71 21.02
CA GLY A 23 0.70 -6.24 19.93
C GLY A 23 -0.04 -5.66 18.74
N GLN A 24 -1.37 -5.43 18.81
CA GLN A 24 -2.15 -4.87 17.70
C GLN A 24 -1.63 -3.50 17.19
N ASN A 25 -0.96 -2.74 18.07
CA ASN A 25 -0.38 -1.42 17.75
C ASN A 25 1.16 -1.43 17.70
N ASP A 26 1.78 -2.60 17.52
CA ASP A 26 3.24 -2.71 17.38
C ASP A 26 3.70 -2.24 16.00
N LEU A 27 4.17 -0.99 15.92
CA LEU A 27 4.59 -0.36 14.66
C LEU A 27 5.70 -1.16 13.94
N ALA A 28 6.67 -1.70 14.67
CA ALA A 28 7.78 -2.43 14.05
C ALA A 28 7.29 -3.72 13.38
N THR A 29 6.35 -4.42 14.01
CA THR A 29 5.73 -5.64 13.48
C THR A 29 4.85 -5.32 12.28
N LEU A 30 4.11 -4.20 12.31
CA LEU A 30 3.36 -3.72 11.15
C LEU A 30 4.29 -3.43 9.95
N LEU A 31 5.41 -2.73 10.16
CA LEU A 31 6.35 -2.41 9.10
C LEU A 31 6.98 -3.66 8.47
N ARG A 32 7.30 -4.69 9.27
CA ARG A 32 7.79 -5.98 8.74
C ARG A 32 6.72 -6.68 7.91
N ARG A 33 5.46 -6.70 8.38
CA ARG A 33 4.34 -7.29 7.64
C ARG A 33 4.06 -6.56 6.31
N VAL A 34 4.21 -5.24 6.29
CA VAL A 34 4.15 -4.45 5.06
C VAL A 34 5.30 -4.82 4.12
N ALA A 35 6.53 -4.95 4.64
CA ALA A 35 7.67 -5.41 3.83
C ALA A 35 7.44 -6.81 3.24
N ASP A 36 6.94 -7.76 4.04
CA ASP A 36 6.57 -9.10 3.57
C ASP A 36 5.54 -9.03 2.44
N SER A 37 4.55 -8.12 2.57
CA SER A 37 3.52 -7.91 1.53
C SER A 37 4.11 -7.36 0.24
N VAL A 38 5.04 -6.40 0.33
CA VAL A 38 5.79 -5.88 -0.83
C VAL A 38 6.56 -7.01 -1.52
N ASP A 39 7.15 -7.93 -0.74
CA ASP A 39 7.90 -9.07 -1.28
C ASP A 39 7.02 -10.09 -2.03
N THR A 40 5.71 -10.14 -1.75
CA THR A 40 4.77 -10.98 -2.51
C THR A 40 4.35 -10.39 -3.86
N LEU A 41 4.63 -9.10 -4.10
CA LEU A 41 4.26 -8.45 -5.35
C LEU A 41 5.08 -8.98 -6.55
N PRO A 42 4.50 -9.03 -7.77
CA PRO A 42 5.20 -9.40 -9.00
C PRO A 42 6.58 -8.74 -9.21
N LYS A 43 7.65 -9.48 -8.91
CA LYS A 43 9.05 -9.01 -9.05
C LYS A 43 9.55 -8.87 -10.49
N ARG A 44 8.79 -9.36 -11.49
CA ARG A 44 9.13 -9.26 -12.92
C ARG A 44 8.87 -7.86 -13.51
N LYS A 45 8.22 -6.98 -12.75
CA LYS A 45 7.93 -5.60 -13.13
C LYS A 45 8.64 -4.67 -12.15
N SER A 46 9.11 -3.51 -12.63
CA SER A 46 9.67 -2.51 -11.73
C SER A 46 8.54 -1.89 -10.91
N LEU A 47 8.54 -2.15 -9.60
CA LEU A 47 7.60 -1.55 -8.67
C LEU A 47 7.90 -0.04 -8.54
N ILE A 48 6.86 0.78 -8.54
CA ILE A 48 6.91 2.20 -8.20
C ILE A 48 5.97 2.41 -7.02
N VAL A 49 6.52 2.72 -5.85
CA VAL A 49 5.71 3.15 -4.70
C VAL A 49 5.33 4.61 -4.94
N LEU A 50 4.03 4.88 -4.90
CA LEU A 50 3.48 6.22 -5.10
C LEU A 50 3.28 6.92 -3.75
N ASP A 51 2.73 6.20 -2.77
CA ASP A 51 2.51 6.70 -1.42
C ASP A 51 2.40 5.55 -0.40
N ALA A 52 2.64 5.85 0.87
CA ALA A 52 2.56 4.91 1.97
C ALA A 52 2.00 5.64 3.22
N VAL A 53 0.76 5.33 3.58
CA VAL A 53 0.00 6.08 4.58
C VAL A 53 -0.18 5.25 5.84
N LEU A 54 0.48 5.64 6.93
CA LEU A 54 0.22 5.14 8.27
C LEU A 54 -1.01 5.86 8.83
N HIS A 55 -1.99 5.10 9.32
CA HIS A 55 -3.23 5.62 9.88
C HIS A 55 -3.62 4.80 11.11
N THR A 56 -4.40 5.42 11.99
CA THR A 56 -5.03 4.75 13.12
C THR A 56 -6.53 4.84 12.91
N ASP A 57 -7.17 3.68 12.78
CA ASP A 57 -8.63 3.59 12.79
C ASP A 57 -9.14 3.37 14.22
N TRP A 58 -10.40 3.70 14.45
CA TRP A 58 -11.07 3.43 15.72
C TRP A 58 -12.22 2.46 15.49
N ASN A 59 -12.21 1.35 16.21
CA ASN A 59 -13.34 0.42 16.21
C ASN A 59 -13.70 -0.04 17.63
N GLU A 60 -14.58 -1.03 17.75
CA GLU A 60 -15.03 -1.58 19.03
C GLU A 60 -13.91 -2.19 19.89
N HIS A 61 -12.72 -2.42 19.30
CA HIS A 61 -11.52 -2.91 19.98
C HIS A 61 -10.49 -1.80 20.27
N GLY A 62 -10.86 -0.54 20.07
CA GLY A 62 -10.03 0.65 20.31
C GLY A 62 -9.24 1.09 19.08
N GLU A 63 -8.09 1.73 19.32
CA GLU A 63 -7.16 2.14 18.26
C GLU A 63 -6.59 0.94 17.52
N TRP A 64 -6.63 1.01 16.21
CA TRP A 64 -6.09 0.00 15.31
C TRP A 64 -5.14 0.62 14.29
N LEU A 65 -3.85 0.37 14.48
CA LEU A 65 -2.81 0.85 13.58
C LEU A 65 -2.83 0.09 12.25
N GLY A 66 -2.90 0.84 11.15
CA GLY A 66 -2.91 0.33 9.79
C GLY A 66 -1.97 1.11 8.86
N MET A 67 -1.55 0.46 7.79
CA MET A 67 -0.77 1.11 6.73
C MET A 67 -1.29 0.71 5.36
N THR A 68 -1.56 1.70 4.51
CA THR A 68 -1.94 1.49 3.10
C THR A 68 -0.80 1.89 2.20
N VAL A 69 -0.39 1.00 1.30
CA VAL A 69 0.64 1.26 0.30
C VAL A 69 -0.04 1.42 -1.05
N TYR A 70 0.19 2.57 -1.69
CA TYR A 70 -0.23 2.87 -3.05
C TYR A 70 0.96 2.69 -3.98
N TYR A 71 0.76 1.94 -5.06
CA TYR A 71 1.83 1.58 -5.97
C TYR A 71 1.32 1.40 -7.40
N ASP A 72 2.27 1.39 -8.32
CA ASP A 72 2.08 0.98 -9.69
C ASP A 72 3.28 0.16 -10.16
N TYR A 73 3.18 -0.40 -11.35
CA TYR A 73 4.31 -0.98 -12.05
C TYR A 73 4.70 -0.07 -13.19
N ALA A 74 6.00 0.17 -13.35
CA ALA A 74 6.50 0.83 -14.54
C ALA A 74 5.97 0.08 -15.78
N GLY A 75 5.09 0.72 -16.54
CA GLY A 75 4.74 0.25 -17.87
C GLY A 75 5.99 0.24 -18.76
N LYS A 76 5.94 -0.46 -19.90
CA LYS A 76 6.90 -0.15 -20.97
C LYS A 76 6.78 1.36 -21.22
N ARG A 77 7.84 2.13 -20.95
CA ARG A 77 7.95 3.49 -21.46
C ARG A 77 7.77 3.38 -22.97
N HIS A 78 6.59 3.75 -23.46
CA HIS A 78 6.47 4.08 -24.87
C HIS A 78 7.22 5.39 -25.04
N PRO A 79 8.25 5.42 -25.91
CA PRO A 79 9.02 6.63 -26.18
C PRO A 79 8.14 7.77 -26.70
#